data_AF-A0A494YS55-F1
#
_entry.id   AF-A0A494YS55-F1
#
_cell.length_a   1.000
_cell.length_b   1.000
_cell.length_c   1.000
_cell.angle_alpha   90.00
_cell.angle_beta   90.00
_cell.angle_gamma   90.00
#
_symmetry.space_group_name_H-M   'P 1'
#
loop_
_entity.id
_entity.type
_entity.pdbx_description
1 polymer ?
#
loop_
_entity_poly.entity_id
_entity_poly.type
_entity_poly.pdbx_seq_one_letter_code
_entity_poly.pdbx_strand_id
1 'polypeptide(L)' 'GFLEGINNKSKVMKRNAYGFRSFKHFKAKILLNDLYKEIGVHLG' A
#
# COMPACT_ATOMS: atom_id res chain seq x y z
N GLY A 1 6.99 2.82 15.57
CA GLY A 1 6.84 4.27 15.31
C GLY A 1 6.16 4.59 13.97
N PHE A 2 5.84 5.85 13.67
CA PHE A 2 5.11 6.26 12.44
C PHE A 2 5.73 5.71 11.14
N LEU A 3 7.04 5.87 10.98
CA LEU A 3 7.80 5.34 9.84
C LEU A 3 7.73 3.80 9.75
N GLU A 4 7.76 3.14 10.90
CA GLU A 4 7.71 1.69 11.03
C GLU A 4 6.36 1.12 10.56
N GLY A 5 5.27 1.84 10.84
CA GLY A 5 3.93 1.51 10.37
C GLY A 5 3.82 1.57 8.84
N ILE A 6 4.39 2.61 8.22
CA ILE A 6 4.47 2.75 6.75
C ILE A 6 5.29 1.58 6.16
N ASN A 7 6.42 1.26 6.77
CA ASN A 7 7.27 0.17 6.31
C ASN A 7 6.60 -1.20 6.44
N ASN A 8 5.85 -1.44 7.51
CA ASN A 8 5.08 -2.69 7.69
C ASN A 8 3.96 -2.82 6.65
N LYS A 9 3.23 -1.75 6.33
CA LYS A 9 2.21 -1.78 5.25
C LYS A 9 2.84 -2.10 3.90
N SER A 10 3.96 -1.45 3.58
CA SER A 10 4.73 -1.75 2.36
C SER A 10 5.19 -3.20 2.29
N LYS A 11 5.65 -3.78 3.42
CA LYS A 11 6.02 -5.20 3.50
C LYS A 11 4.81 -6.12 3.28
N VAL A 12 3.67 -5.82 3.88
CA VAL A 12 2.43 -6.60 3.67
C VAL A 12 1.96 -6.53 2.23
N MET A 13 2.01 -5.35 1.60
CA MET A 13 1.69 -5.20 0.17
C MET A 13 2.64 -5.99 -0.72
N LYS A 14 3.95 -6.02 -0.41
CA LYS A 14 4.94 -6.81 -1.15
C LYS A 14 4.64 -8.31 -1.08
N ARG A 15 4.23 -8.81 0.09
CA ARG A 15 3.84 -10.22 0.27
C ARG A 15 2.61 -10.62 -0.53
N ASN A 16 1.69 -9.67 -0.77
CA ASN A 16 0.47 -9.89 -1.56
C ASN A 16 0.60 -9.39 -3.01
N ALA A 17 1.82 -9.09 -3.47
CA ALA A 17 2.05 -8.51 -4.80
C ALA A 17 1.98 -9.53 -5.95
N TYR A 18 1.49 -10.73 -5.71
CA TYR A 18 1.29 -11.74 -6.76
C TYR A 18 0.34 -11.16 -7.82
N GLY A 19 0.83 -11.04 -9.07
CA GLY A 19 0.08 -10.47 -10.20
C GLY A 19 0.53 -9.08 -10.66
N PHE A 20 1.42 -8.38 -9.94
CA PHE A 20 2.04 -7.16 -10.47
C PHE A 20 3.09 -7.50 -11.52
N ARG A 21 2.77 -7.30 -12.80
CA ARG A 21 3.68 -7.51 -13.95
C ARG A 21 4.77 -6.42 -14.08
N SER A 22 4.62 -5.30 -13.35
CA SER A 22 5.58 -4.19 -13.36
C SER A 22 5.73 -3.57 -11.98
N PHE A 23 6.98 -3.30 -11.60
CA PHE A 23 7.31 -2.59 -10.36
C PHE A 23 6.68 -1.18 -10.29
N LYS A 24 6.47 -0.53 -11.44
CA LYS A 24 5.86 0.79 -11.51
C LYS A 24 4.42 0.77 -10.96
N HIS A 25 3.64 -0.24 -11.34
CA HIS A 25 2.27 -0.43 -10.84
C HIS A 25 2.25 -0.76 -9.35
N PHE A 26 3.21 -1.56 -8.90
CA PHE A 26 3.35 -1.88 -7.48
C PHE A 26 3.71 -0.65 -6.64
N LYS A 27 4.62 0.21 -7.12
CA LYS A 27 4.96 1.48 -6.47
C LYS A 27 3.77 2.43 -6.41
N ALA A 28 2.99 2.54 -7.49
CA ALA A 28 1.78 3.36 -7.52
C ALA A 28 0.73 2.87 -6.49
N LYS A 29 0.54 1.55 -6.36
CA LYS A 29 -0.34 0.94 -5.35
C LYS A 29 0.06 1.34 -3.91
N ILE A 30 1.35 1.29 -3.60
CA ILE A 30 1.86 1.70 -2.27
C ILE A 30 1.55 3.17 -2.00
N LEU A 31 1.87 4.06 -2.96
CA LEU A 31 1.63 5.49 -2.81
C LEU A 31 0.15 5.83 -2.67
N LEU A 32 -0.72 5.19 -3.47
CA LEU A 32 -2.17 5.38 -3.35
C LEU A 32 -2.69 4.91 -1.99
N ASN A 33 -2.22 3.76 -1.49
CA ASN A 33 -2.59 3.28 -0.16
C ASN A 33 -2.14 4.23 0.94
N ASP A 34 -1.00 4.90 0.77
CA ASP A 34 -0.49 5.84 1.75
C ASP A 34 -1.13 7.25 1.67
N LEU A 35 -1.52 7.70 0.49
CA LEU A 35 -2.14 9.01 0.28
C LEU A 35 -3.65 9.01 0.56
N TYR A 36 -4.33 7.91 0.29
CA TYR A 36 -5.79 7.79 0.42
C TYR A 36 -6.21 6.84 1.53
N LYS A 37 -5.52 6.90 2.67
CA LYS A 37 -5.73 6.03 3.85
C LYS A 37 -7.16 6.05 4.38
N GLU A 38 -7.90 7.14 4.16
CA GLU A 38 -9.21 7.39 4.79
C GLU A 38 -10.41 7.05 3.88
N ILE A 39 -10.21 6.89 2.57
CA ILE A 39 -11.31 6.70 1.60
C ILE A 39 -12.08 5.39 1.86
N GLY A 40 -11.41 4.33 2.32
CA GLY A 40 -12.04 3.04 2.60
C GLY A 40 -12.74 2.95 3.96
N VAL A 41 -12.60 3.95 4.83
CA VAL A 41 -13.14 3.92 6.20
C VAL A 41 -14.57 4.47 6.24
N HIS A 42 -14.96 5.28 5.24
CA HIS A 42 -16.27 5.95 5.18
C HIS A 42 -17.31 5.23 4.31
N LEU A 43 -16.96 4.09 3.71
CA LEU A 43 -17.84 3.26 2.86
C LEU A 43 -18.52 2.12 3.62
N GLY A 44 -18.58 2.22 4.96
CA GLY A 44 -19.23 1.25 5.86
C GLY A 44 -20.48 1.82 6.50
#